data_AF-A0A7V8W3C8-F1
#
_entry.id   AF-A0A7V8W3C8-F1
#
_cell.length_a   1.000
_cell.length_b   1.000
_cell.length_c   1.000
_cell.angle_alpha   90.00
_cell.angle_beta   90.00
_cell.angle_gamma   90.00
#
_symmetry.space_group_name_H-M   'P 1'
#
loop_
_entity.id
_entity.type
_entity.pdbx_description
1 polymer ?
#
loop_
_entity_poly.entity_id
_entity_poly.type
_entity_poly.pdbx_seq_one_letter_code
_entity_poly.pdbx_strand_id
1 'polypeptide(L)'
;MAVNITELIQKNLGLAELQKIDPNTQEVKKPEDILSGQSLDQAALPTVLLGLYKFSGNKEGNAAIINGAFSTQLLDVIFGDKKDYVVEKVARYAGNATGKTEGRMEKIATEAIRVIKENVTDTKSDGAVKTFLLDQKKNILVYLPAELQLGELFDEDAIDDRTTKMEGPLSSRMHWIEKLFPGTDRRKEENF
;
A
#
# COMPACT_ATOMS: atom_id res chain seq x y z
N MET A 1 -16.79 -7.79 -10.98
CA MET A 1 -15.68 -8.55 -10.35
C MET A 1 -14.84 -7.54 -9.58
N ALA A 2 -14.57 -7.78 -8.31
CA ALA A 2 -13.67 -6.92 -7.55
C ALA A 2 -12.26 -7.06 -8.13
N VAL A 3 -11.65 -5.94 -8.53
CA VAL A 3 -10.29 -5.92 -9.09
C VAL A 3 -9.30 -6.07 -7.95
N ASN A 4 -8.30 -6.94 -8.08
CA ASN A 4 -7.15 -6.99 -7.19
C ASN A 4 -5.99 -6.25 -7.85
N ILE A 5 -5.64 -5.08 -7.33
CA ILE A 5 -4.58 -4.23 -7.91
C ILE A 5 -3.22 -4.92 -7.91
N THR A 6 -2.91 -5.68 -6.86
CA THR A 6 -1.63 -6.40 -6.70
C THR A 6 -1.47 -7.42 -7.83
N GLU A 7 -2.48 -8.25 -8.04
CA GLU A 7 -2.48 -9.28 -9.11
C GLU A 7 -2.40 -8.65 -10.50
N LEU A 8 -3.08 -7.53 -10.72
CA LEU A 8 -3.09 -6.86 -12.02
C LEU A 8 -1.74 -6.26 -12.37
N ILE A 9 -1.08 -5.60 -11.41
CA ILE A 9 0.28 -5.06 -11.59
C ILE A 9 1.28 -6.19 -11.79
N GLN A 10 1.17 -7.28 -11.00
CA GLN A 10 2.03 -8.46 -11.16
C GLN A 10 1.93 -9.03 -12.57
N LYS A 11 0.71 -9.22 -13.07
CA LYS A 11 0.46 -9.72 -14.42
C LYS A 11 1.02 -8.79 -15.49
N ASN A 12 0.78 -7.48 -15.37
CA ASN A 12 1.16 -6.52 -16.40
C ASN A 12 2.68 -6.32 -16.49
N LEU A 13 3.39 -6.40 -15.36
CA LEU A 13 4.85 -6.27 -15.31
C LEU A 13 5.60 -7.62 -15.39
N GLY A 14 4.88 -8.74 -15.47
CA GLY A 14 5.47 -10.08 -15.45
C GLY A 14 6.23 -10.37 -14.16
N LEU A 15 5.73 -9.89 -13.02
CA LEU A 15 6.33 -10.14 -11.70
C LEU A 15 6.09 -11.58 -11.27
N ALA A 16 6.99 -12.09 -10.43
CA ALA A 16 6.74 -13.35 -9.73
C ALA A 16 5.52 -13.23 -8.80
N GLU A 17 4.93 -14.38 -8.47
CA GLU A 17 3.85 -14.43 -7.49
C GLU A 17 4.36 -14.00 -6.10
N LEU A 18 3.74 -12.98 -5.51
CA LEU A 18 4.07 -12.53 -4.16
C LEU A 18 3.64 -13.58 -3.14
N GLN A 19 4.49 -13.83 -2.15
CA GLN A 19 4.18 -14.73 -1.05
C GLN A 19 3.39 -13.98 0.02
N LYS A 20 2.23 -14.53 0.40
CA LYS A 20 1.47 -14.00 1.54
C LYS A 20 2.29 -14.21 2.81
N ILE A 21 2.39 -13.17 3.63
CA ILE A 21 3.10 -13.23 4.89
C ILE A 21 2.15 -13.81 5.94
N ASP A 22 2.59 -14.88 6.59
CA ASP A 22 1.83 -15.47 7.68
C ASP A 22 1.91 -14.55 8.92
N PRO A 23 0.77 -14.01 9.39
CA PRO A 23 0.74 -13.11 10.53
C PRO A 23 1.11 -13.79 11.86
N ASN A 24 1.09 -15.12 11.93
CA ASN A 24 1.35 -15.88 13.15
C ASN A 24 2.82 -16.24 13.34
N THR A 25 3.58 -16.42 12.26
CA THR A 25 5.01 -16.78 12.35
C THR A 25 5.91 -15.56 12.20
N GLN A 26 5.48 -14.53 11.47
CA GLN A 26 6.37 -13.46 10.96
C GLN A 26 7.61 -13.98 10.23
N GLU A 27 7.68 -15.28 9.95
CA GLU A 27 8.72 -15.87 9.13
C GLU A 27 8.29 -15.68 7.70
N VAL A 28 8.79 -14.63 7.07
CA VAL A 28 9.19 -14.79 5.67
C VAL A 28 10.14 -15.98 5.71
N LYS A 29 9.82 -17.09 5.01
CA LYS A 29 10.87 -18.07 4.65
C LYS A 29 12.07 -17.24 4.25
N LYS A 30 13.19 -17.39 4.95
CA LYS A 30 14.25 -16.37 5.07
C LYS A 30 14.52 -15.69 3.73
N PRO A 31 15.03 -14.46 3.65
CA PRO A 31 15.47 -13.87 2.38
C PRO A 31 16.37 -14.79 1.53
N GLU A 32 16.98 -15.79 2.17
CA GLU A 32 17.73 -16.92 1.60
C GLU A 32 16.88 -17.93 0.77
N ASP A 33 15.61 -18.13 1.13
CA ASP A 33 14.61 -19.01 0.49
C ASP A 33 13.82 -18.32 -0.64
N ILE A 34 13.83 -16.97 -0.68
CA ILE A 34 13.23 -16.17 -1.74
C ILE A 34 14.37 -15.76 -2.69
N LEU A 35 14.33 -16.18 -3.95
CA LEU A 35 15.33 -15.77 -4.95
C LEU A 35 15.47 -14.24 -4.91
N SER A 36 16.69 -13.69 -4.90
CA SER A 36 16.98 -12.26 -4.68
C SER A 36 16.28 -11.26 -5.61
N GLY A 37 15.68 -11.72 -6.71
CA GLY A 37 14.77 -10.93 -7.56
C GLY A 37 13.32 -10.91 -7.08
N GLN A 38 12.85 -11.97 -6.44
CA GLN A 38 11.52 -12.11 -5.87
C GLN A 38 11.37 -11.30 -4.58
N SER A 39 12.43 -11.17 -3.77
CA SER A 39 12.43 -10.34 -2.55
C SER A 39 12.29 -8.85 -2.85
N LEU A 40 12.80 -8.40 -4.00
CA LEU A 40 12.65 -7.01 -4.45
C LEU A 40 11.20 -6.68 -4.78
N ASP A 41 10.53 -7.48 -5.61
CA ASP A 41 9.14 -7.23 -5.97
C ASP A 41 8.19 -7.43 -4.79
N GLN A 42 8.50 -8.38 -3.90
CA GLN A 42 7.80 -8.62 -2.63
C GLN A 42 7.79 -7.39 -1.73
N ALA A 43 8.90 -6.66 -1.64
CA ALA A 43 8.97 -5.43 -0.84
C ALA A 43 8.47 -4.21 -1.62
N ALA A 44 8.91 -4.05 -2.87
CA ALA A 44 8.68 -2.84 -3.66
C ALA A 44 7.19 -2.63 -3.98
N LEU A 45 6.47 -3.68 -4.38
CA LEU A 45 5.07 -3.54 -4.80
C LEU A 45 4.14 -3.07 -3.67
N PRO A 46 4.07 -3.73 -2.50
CA PRO A 46 3.24 -3.25 -1.41
C PRO A 46 3.72 -1.90 -0.88
N THR A 47 5.03 -1.62 -0.87
CA THR A 47 5.58 -0.31 -0.45
C THR A 47 5.06 0.82 -1.33
N VAL A 48 5.12 0.67 -2.65
CA VAL A 48 4.65 1.69 -3.60
C VAL A 48 3.14 1.89 -3.48
N LEU A 49 2.37 0.82 -3.34
CA LEU A 49 0.91 0.91 -3.20
C LEU A 49 0.49 1.60 -1.89
N LEU A 50 1.21 1.35 -0.79
CA LEU A 50 0.99 2.08 0.47
C LEU A 50 1.40 3.55 0.37
N GLY A 51 2.50 3.84 -0.32
CA GLY A 51 2.90 5.21 -0.63
C GLY A 51 1.80 5.96 -1.38
N LEU A 52 1.24 5.34 -2.43
CA LEU A 52 0.13 5.90 -3.20
C LEU A 52 -1.14 6.07 -2.36
N TYR A 53 -1.44 5.13 -1.47
CA TYR A 53 -2.56 5.25 -0.54
C TYR A 53 -2.39 6.49 0.35
N LYS A 54 -1.21 6.68 0.95
CA LYS A 54 -0.92 7.86 1.77
C LYS A 54 -0.96 9.14 0.95
N PHE A 55 -0.34 9.14 -0.22
CA PHE A 55 -0.30 10.30 -1.13
C PHE A 55 -1.72 10.72 -1.58
N SER A 56 -2.61 9.76 -1.85
CA SER A 56 -4.02 10.03 -2.18
C SER A 56 -4.85 10.59 -1.02
N GLY A 57 -4.28 10.65 0.19
CA GLY A 57 -4.93 11.11 1.41
C GLY A 57 -5.30 12.59 1.43
N ASN A 58 -4.63 13.43 0.62
CA ASN A 58 -4.93 14.84 0.43
C ASN A 58 -5.52 15.11 -0.97
N LYS A 59 -6.17 16.26 -1.16
CA LYS A 59 -6.89 16.58 -2.40
C LYS A 59 -5.94 16.71 -3.59
N GLU A 60 -4.77 17.28 -3.33
CA GLU A 60 -3.70 17.50 -4.30
C GLU A 60 -3.18 16.17 -4.86
N GLY A 61 -2.95 15.17 -4.01
CA GLY A 61 -2.47 13.86 -4.40
C GLY A 61 -3.51 13.04 -5.15
N ASN A 62 -4.78 13.09 -4.73
CA ASN A 62 -5.88 12.47 -5.48
C ASN A 62 -6.00 13.08 -6.90
N ALA A 63 -5.96 14.41 -7.00
CA ALA A 63 -6.01 15.12 -8.28
C ALA A 63 -4.76 14.84 -9.13
N ALA A 64 -3.58 14.77 -8.53
CA ALA A 64 -2.33 14.45 -9.20
C ALA A 64 -2.38 13.03 -9.77
N ILE A 65 -2.86 12.02 -9.02
CA ILE A 65 -2.97 10.66 -9.52
C ILE A 65 -3.94 10.58 -10.70
N ILE A 66 -5.07 11.29 -10.68
CA ILE A 66 -6.07 11.24 -11.75
C ILE A 66 -5.63 12.04 -12.99
N ASN A 67 -5.24 13.30 -12.79
CA ASN A 67 -5.04 14.28 -13.85
C ASN A 67 -3.57 14.49 -14.23
N GLY A 68 -2.64 14.03 -13.40
CA GLY A 68 -1.21 14.22 -13.61
C GLY A 68 -0.68 13.46 -14.82
N ALA A 69 0.04 14.19 -15.67
CA ALA A 69 0.97 13.62 -16.65
C ALA A 69 2.32 13.48 -15.95
N PHE A 70 2.52 12.37 -15.23
CA PHE A 70 3.78 12.12 -14.55
C PHE A 70 4.87 11.84 -15.60
N SER A 71 5.83 12.74 -15.71
CA SER A 71 6.84 12.71 -16.79
C SER A 71 8.07 11.87 -16.43
N THR A 72 8.37 11.66 -15.15
CA THR A 72 9.34 10.73 -14.52
C THR A 72 9.44 11.12 -13.04
N GLN A 73 10.07 10.32 -12.17
CA GLN A 73 10.27 10.62 -10.74
C GLN A 73 9.00 10.52 -9.88
N LEU A 74 8.25 9.44 -10.06
CA LEU A 74 7.05 9.20 -9.27
C LEU A 74 7.36 8.98 -7.81
N LEU A 75 8.50 8.39 -7.48
CA LEU A 75 8.87 8.14 -6.09
C LEU A 75 9.15 9.45 -5.35
N ASP A 76 9.72 10.45 -6.03
CA ASP A 76 9.90 11.80 -5.46
C ASP A 76 8.54 12.44 -5.15
N VAL A 77 7.54 12.25 -6.00
CA VAL A 77 6.18 12.76 -5.76
C VAL A 77 5.46 12.00 -4.64
N ILE A 78 5.59 10.67 -4.60
CA ILE A 78 4.88 9.81 -3.65
C ILE A 78 5.48 9.92 -2.24
N PHE A 79 6.81 9.94 -2.14
CA PHE A 79 7.53 9.85 -0.87
C PHE A 79 8.20 11.15 -0.44
N GLY A 80 8.33 12.14 -1.32
CA GLY A 80 8.99 13.41 -1.02
C GLY A 80 10.37 13.21 -0.42
N ASP A 81 10.66 13.96 0.64
CA ASP A 81 11.94 13.90 1.37
C ASP A 81 12.25 12.51 1.97
N LYS A 82 11.27 11.61 2.07
CA LYS A 82 11.45 10.24 2.58
C LYS A 82 11.86 9.25 1.48
N LYS A 83 11.92 9.64 0.20
CA LYS A 83 12.20 8.74 -0.93
C LYS A 83 13.46 7.91 -0.70
N ASP A 84 14.60 8.54 -0.48
CA ASP A 84 15.90 7.85 -0.41
C ASP A 84 15.90 6.82 0.73
N TYR A 85 15.29 7.18 1.86
CA TYR A 85 15.14 6.29 3.01
C TYR A 85 14.26 5.07 2.70
N VAL A 86 13.13 5.27 2.00
CA VAL A 86 12.23 4.17 1.58
C VAL A 86 12.96 3.23 0.60
N VAL A 87 13.59 3.79 -0.42
CA VAL A 87 14.31 3.02 -1.45
C VAL A 87 15.44 2.23 -0.80
N GLU A 88 16.18 2.83 0.13
CA GLU A 88 17.24 2.14 0.86
C GLU A 88 16.70 1.00 1.73
N LYS A 89 15.59 1.18 2.45
CA LYS A 89 14.95 0.10 3.22
C LYS A 89 14.56 -1.08 2.35
N VAL A 90 13.91 -0.82 1.21
CA VAL A 90 13.54 -1.87 0.23
C VAL A 90 14.79 -2.54 -0.35
N ALA A 91 15.82 -1.77 -0.68
CA ALA A 91 17.07 -2.28 -1.23
C ALA A 91 17.80 -3.20 -0.25
N ARG A 92 17.88 -2.79 1.02
CA ARG A 92 18.47 -3.59 2.12
C ARG A 92 17.69 -4.87 2.35
N TYR A 93 16.36 -4.81 2.40
CA TYR A 93 15.51 -6.00 2.54
C TYR A 93 15.74 -6.99 1.40
N ALA A 94 15.82 -6.49 0.17
CA ALA A 94 15.96 -7.32 -1.01
C ALA A 94 17.41 -7.74 -1.31
N GLY A 95 18.41 -7.26 -0.57
CA GLY A 95 19.83 -7.47 -0.87
C GLY A 95 20.25 -6.93 -2.24
N ASN A 96 19.63 -5.85 -2.72
CA ASN A 96 19.87 -5.25 -4.04
C ASN A 96 20.51 -3.85 -3.93
N ALA A 97 21.12 -3.38 -5.02
CA ALA A 97 21.66 -2.02 -5.10
C ALA A 97 20.53 -0.97 -5.17
N THR A 98 20.68 0.13 -4.44
CA THR A 98 19.69 1.22 -4.32
C THR A 98 19.18 1.73 -5.68
N GLY A 99 20.06 2.01 -6.64
CA GLY A 99 19.63 2.50 -7.97
C GLY A 99 18.82 1.47 -8.79
N LYS A 100 19.11 0.17 -8.62
CA LYS A 100 18.31 -0.91 -9.24
C LYS A 100 16.93 -1.00 -8.58
N THR A 101 16.88 -0.86 -7.26
CA THR A 101 15.65 -0.85 -6.47
C THR A 101 14.77 0.35 -6.84
N GLU A 102 15.34 1.55 -6.91
CA GLU A 102 14.65 2.77 -7.32
C GLU A 102 14.03 2.62 -8.70
N GLY A 103 14.82 2.21 -9.69
CA GLY A 103 14.33 1.98 -11.05
C GLY A 103 13.24 0.92 -11.14
N ARG A 104 13.22 -0.07 -10.24
CA ARG A 104 12.14 -1.08 -10.17
C ARG A 104 10.88 -0.50 -9.52
N MET A 105 11.03 0.25 -8.43
CA MET A 105 9.93 0.92 -7.74
C MET A 105 9.25 1.98 -8.62
N GLU A 106 10.01 2.73 -9.42
CA GLU A 106 9.46 3.69 -10.41
C GLU A 106 8.57 3.00 -11.47
N LYS A 107 9.00 1.85 -11.97
CA LYS A 107 8.19 1.06 -12.92
C LYS A 107 6.89 0.56 -12.29
N ILE A 108 6.96 0.08 -11.05
CA ILE A 108 5.80 -0.33 -10.28
C ILE A 108 4.86 0.87 -10.04
N ALA A 109 5.39 2.03 -9.67
CA ALA A 109 4.60 3.23 -9.44
C ALA A 109 3.87 3.69 -10.71
N THR A 110 4.58 3.66 -11.85
CA THR A 110 4.01 4.00 -13.16
C THR A 110 2.82 3.10 -13.49
N GLU A 111 3.01 1.80 -13.34
CA GLU A 111 1.97 0.82 -13.64
C GLU A 111 0.81 0.89 -12.64
N ALA A 112 1.09 1.10 -11.36
CA ALA A 112 0.06 1.26 -10.33
C ALA A 112 -0.84 2.45 -10.62
N ILE A 113 -0.28 3.60 -11.01
CA ILE A 113 -1.06 4.78 -11.39
C ILE A 113 -1.90 4.49 -12.63
N ARG A 114 -1.37 3.78 -13.63
CA ARG A 114 -2.13 3.37 -14.82
C ARG A 114 -3.34 2.52 -14.43
N VAL A 115 -3.13 1.49 -13.61
CA VAL A 115 -4.19 0.61 -13.12
C VAL A 115 -5.23 1.38 -12.31
N ILE A 116 -4.82 2.29 -11.42
CA ILE A 116 -5.74 3.13 -10.65
C ILE A 116 -6.61 3.96 -11.59
N LYS A 117 -6.01 4.65 -12.58
CA LYS A 117 -6.74 5.47 -13.56
C LYS A 117 -7.76 4.67 -14.37
N GLU A 118 -7.44 3.42 -14.71
CA GLU A 118 -8.33 2.54 -15.46
C GLU A 118 -9.52 2.01 -14.63
N ASN A 119 -9.38 1.97 -13.31
CA ASN A 119 -10.37 1.35 -12.42
C ASN A 119 -11.15 2.34 -11.55
N VAL A 120 -10.66 3.57 -11.41
CA VAL A 120 -11.40 4.66 -10.77
C VAL A 120 -12.38 5.26 -11.77
N THR A 121 -13.66 4.88 -11.63
CA THR A 121 -14.73 5.28 -12.57
C THR A 121 -15.26 6.69 -12.31
N ASP A 122 -15.16 7.18 -11.06
CA ASP A 122 -15.57 8.53 -10.68
C ASP A 122 -14.35 9.43 -10.44
N THR A 123 -13.76 9.90 -11.54
CA THR A 123 -12.60 10.80 -11.52
C THR A 123 -12.93 12.22 -11.02
N LYS A 124 -14.21 12.53 -10.79
CA LYS A 124 -14.69 13.83 -10.30
C LYS A 124 -14.91 13.85 -8.79
N SER A 125 -14.96 12.69 -8.15
CA SER A 125 -15.13 12.60 -6.70
C SER A 125 -13.82 12.87 -5.96
N ASP A 126 -13.91 13.82 -5.02
CA ASP A 126 -12.84 14.11 -4.07
C ASP A 126 -12.54 12.85 -3.25
N GLY A 127 -11.37 12.25 -3.47
CA GLY A 127 -10.92 11.05 -2.75
C GLY A 127 -11.25 9.71 -3.41
N ALA A 128 -11.72 9.68 -4.65
CA ALA A 128 -12.01 8.43 -5.36
C ALA A 128 -10.82 7.45 -5.42
N VAL A 129 -9.60 7.95 -5.59
CA VAL A 129 -8.38 7.14 -5.57
C VAL A 129 -8.14 6.56 -4.18
N LYS A 130 -8.33 7.36 -3.13
CA LYS A 130 -8.15 6.93 -1.76
C LYS A 130 -9.13 5.81 -1.40
N THR A 131 -10.40 5.96 -1.77
CA THR A 131 -11.42 4.93 -1.56
C THR A 131 -11.06 3.64 -2.29
N PHE A 132 -10.67 3.74 -3.55
CA PHE A 132 -10.22 2.56 -4.31
C PHE A 132 -9.02 1.87 -3.65
N LEU A 133 -7.99 2.61 -3.25
CA LEU A 133 -6.82 2.05 -2.57
C LEU A 133 -7.13 1.53 -1.17
N LEU A 134 -8.10 2.12 -0.46
CA LEU A 134 -8.58 1.63 0.83
C LEU A 134 -9.24 0.26 0.68
N ASP A 135 -10.06 0.06 -0.34
CA ASP A 135 -10.69 -1.24 -0.64
C ASP A 135 -9.62 -2.31 -0.99
N GLN A 136 -8.48 -1.89 -1.53
CA GLN A 136 -7.33 -2.75 -1.81
C GLN A 136 -6.38 -2.92 -0.63
N LYS A 137 -6.54 -2.17 0.48
CA LYS A 137 -5.58 -2.16 1.59
C LYS A 137 -5.32 -3.55 2.16
N LYS A 138 -6.37 -4.37 2.32
CA LYS A 138 -6.21 -5.78 2.76
C LYS A 138 -5.38 -6.60 1.77
N ASN A 139 -5.60 -6.42 0.46
CA ASN A 139 -4.86 -7.12 -0.60
C ASN A 139 -3.40 -6.67 -0.70
N ILE A 140 -3.06 -5.49 -0.18
CA ILE A 140 -1.70 -4.94 -0.17
C ILE A 140 -0.95 -5.41 1.08
N LEU A 141 -1.58 -5.30 2.26
CA LEU A 141 -0.94 -5.56 3.54
C LEU A 141 -0.54 -7.02 3.77
N VAL A 142 -1.25 -7.98 3.16
CA VAL A 142 -0.91 -9.41 3.26
C VAL A 142 0.42 -9.76 2.60
N TYR A 143 0.98 -8.88 1.79
CA TYR A 143 2.28 -9.07 1.12
C TYR A 143 3.39 -8.19 1.70
N LEU A 144 3.08 -7.25 2.61
CA LEU A 144 4.05 -6.29 3.12
C LEU A 144 5.00 -6.92 4.19
N PRO A 145 6.31 -7.01 3.92
CA PRO A 145 7.28 -7.49 4.91
C PRO A 145 7.28 -6.62 6.16
N ALA A 146 7.16 -7.26 7.34
CA ALA A 146 7.14 -6.55 8.62
C ALA A 146 8.47 -5.88 8.93
N GLU A 147 9.57 -6.43 8.43
CA GLU A 147 10.94 -5.94 8.57
C GLU A 147 11.17 -4.58 7.88
N LEU A 148 10.29 -4.18 6.96
CA LEU A 148 10.37 -2.85 6.35
C LEU A 148 9.94 -1.74 7.33
N GLN A 149 9.15 -2.07 8.37
CA GLN A 149 8.67 -1.11 9.39
C GLN A 149 8.19 0.19 8.73
N LEU A 150 7.20 0.07 7.83
CA LEU A 150 6.71 1.21 7.04
C LEU A 150 5.65 2.01 7.79
N GLY A 151 5.02 1.47 8.82
CA GLY A 151 4.14 2.21 9.74
C GLY A 151 4.87 3.33 10.46
N GLU A 152 6.10 3.09 10.93
CA GLU A 152 6.99 4.14 11.45
C GLU A 152 7.27 5.24 10.40
N LEU A 153 7.35 4.85 9.12
CA LEU A 153 7.63 5.76 8.00
C LEU A 153 6.40 6.61 7.63
N PHE A 154 5.22 6.04 7.83
CA PHE A 154 3.95 6.67 7.50
C PHE A 154 3.25 7.33 8.70
N ASP A 155 3.89 7.41 9.86
CA ASP A 155 3.29 7.95 11.10
C ASP A 155 1.94 7.24 11.42
N GLU A 156 1.84 5.97 11.04
CA GLU A 156 0.67 5.10 11.23
C GLU A 156 1.17 3.80 11.90
N ASP A 157 1.32 3.84 13.23
CA ASP A 157 1.74 2.68 14.05
C ASP A 157 0.85 1.44 13.79
N ALA A 158 -0.42 1.65 13.39
CA ALA A 158 -1.38 0.60 13.06
C ALA A 158 -1.02 -0.25 11.82
N ILE A 159 -0.17 0.25 10.92
CA ILE A 159 0.35 -0.49 9.76
C ILE A 159 1.37 -1.56 10.21
N ASP A 160 2.11 -1.25 11.27
CA ASP A 160 3.13 -2.14 11.86
C ASP A 160 2.60 -2.93 13.07
N ASP A 161 1.45 -2.57 13.64
CA ASP A 161 0.85 -3.21 14.82
C ASP A 161 0.39 -4.66 14.56
N ARG A 162 0.90 -5.57 15.40
CA ARG A 162 0.59 -7.01 15.48
C ARG A 162 -0.90 -7.32 15.54
N THR A 163 -1.72 -6.47 16.16
CA THR A 163 -3.17 -6.74 16.30
C THR A 163 -3.92 -6.61 14.97
N THR A 164 -3.46 -5.76 14.05
CA THR A 164 -4.09 -5.54 12.73
C THR A 164 -3.92 -6.73 11.79
N LYS A 165 -2.85 -7.52 11.98
CA LYS A 165 -2.48 -8.66 11.11
C LYS A 165 -3.02 -10.01 11.61
N MET A 166 -3.41 -10.12 12.89
CA MET A 166 -4.00 -11.34 13.45
C MET A 166 -5.52 -11.43 13.16
N GLU A 167 -5.93 -12.26 12.20
CA GLU A 167 -7.30 -12.80 12.13
C GLU A 167 -7.36 -14.13 12.90
N GLY A 168 -8.04 -14.10 14.06
CA GLY A 168 -8.68 -15.27 14.69
C GLY A 168 -10.21 -15.09 14.64
N PRO A 169 -11.00 -16.17 14.82
CA PRO A 169 -12.26 -16.40 14.13
C PRO A 169 -13.30 -15.30 14.41
N LEU A 170 -13.93 -14.85 13.31
CA LEU A 170 -15.12 -13.99 13.22
C LEU A 170 -15.87 -13.84 14.55
N SER A 171 -15.84 -12.64 15.17
CA SER A 171 -17.00 -12.06 15.90
C SER A 171 -16.77 -10.74 16.67
N SER A 172 -15.55 -10.22 16.87
CA SER A 172 -15.38 -9.03 17.76
C SER A 172 -14.96 -7.72 17.10
N ARG A 173 -14.81 -7.68 15.77
CA ARG A 173 -14.20 -6.53 15.05
C ARG A 173 -15.19 -5.60 14.35
N MET A 174 -16.32 -5.28 14.98
CA MET A 174 -17.27 -4.27 14.47
C MET A 174 -17.10 -2.87 15.12
N HIS A 175 -16.32 -2.75 16.21
CA HIS A 175 -16.17 -1.49 16.97
C HIS A 175 -14.89 -0.66 16.71
N TRP A 176 -13.87 -1.18 16.00
CA TRP A 176 -12.61 -0.44 15.81
C TRP A 176 -12.58 0.41 14.53
N ILE A 177 -13.43 0.08 13.55
CA ILE A 177 -13.69 0.92 12.37
C ILE A 177 -14.34 2.25 12.79
N GLU A 178 -15.20 2.24 13.82
CA GLU A 178 -15.79 3.46 14.41
C GLU A 178 -14.74 4.45 14.95
N LYS A 179 -13.58 3.97 15.43
CA LYS A 179 -12.56 4.86 16.04
C LYS A 179 -11.73 5.64 15.03
N LEU A 180 -11.70 5.22 13.76
CA LEU A 180 -11.02 5.93 12.68
C LEU A 180 -11.92 6.98 11.98
N PHE A 181 -13.19 7.10 12.39
CA PHE A 181 -14.14 8.11 11.92
C PHE A 181 -14.69 8.95 13.08
N PRO A 182 -14.03 10.05 13.51
CA PRO A 182 -14.67 11.01 14.38
C PRO A 182 -15.46 12.03 13.53
N GLY A 183 -16.80 11.89 13.53
CA GLY A 183 -17.69 13.05 13.42
C GLY A 183 -18.90 12.94 12.49
N THR A 184 -20.06 12.60 13.06
CA THR A 184 -21.21 13.54 13.13
C THR A 184 -22.00 13.20 14.39
N ASP A 185 -22.02 14.11 15.36
CA ASP A 185 -22.71 13.94 16.64
C ASP A 185 -24.22 14.16 16.51
N ARG A 186 -24.97 13.23 17.11
CA ARG A 186 -26.36 13.25 17.65
C ARG A 186 -27.48 14.05 16.97
N ARG A 187 -28.62 13.36 16.75
CA ARG A 187 -29.92 13.82 17.29
C ARG A 187 -30.63 12.72 18.07
N LYS A 188 -31.04 13.12 19.28
CA LYS A 188 -32.00 12.47 20.17
C LYS A 188 -33.35 12.23 19.49
N GLU A 189 -34.04 11.20 19.97
CA GLU A 189 -35.47 11.16 20.34
C GLU A 189 -35.59 9.85 21.17
N GLU A 190 -35.40 9.83 22.49
CA GLU A 190 -36.33 10.22 23.56
C GLU A 190 -37.81 9.88 23.29
N ASN A 191 -38.21 8.70 23.81
CA ASN A 191 -39.48 8.31 24.43
C ASN A 191 -40.82 8.65 23.75
N PHE A 192 -41.63 7.62 23.47
CA PHE A 192 -42.91 7.38 24.17
C PHE A 192 -43.31 5.91 24.10
#